data_AF-A0A7V9TCQ3-F1
#
_entry.id   AF-A0A7V9TCQ3-F1
#
_cell.length_a   1.000
_cell.length_b   1.000
_cell.length_c   1.000
_cell.angle_alpha   90.00
_cell.angle_beta   90.00
_cell.angle_gamma   90.00
#
_symmetry.space_group_name_H-M   'P 1'
#
loop_
_entity.id
_entity.type
_entity.pdbx_description
1 polymer ?
#
loop_
_entity_poly.entity_id
_entity_poly.type
_entity_poly.pdbx_seq_one_letter_code
_entity_poly.pdbx_strand_id
1 'polypeptide(L)'
;YLLDSDSDVVIPGVAAPQSSFEDVVEPISLALTQERRVTEQINALAATARREGDYASEQFVQWFIKEQIEEVATMSDLLRVVSRSQGDPMAIEDYLVREHPAGEASDPTAPRPAGGG
;
A
#
# COMPACT_ATOMS: atom_id res chain seq x y z
N TYR A 1 -14.50 -9.72 1.68
CA TYR A 1 -13.85 -11.04 1.84
C TYR A 1 -14.32 -11.78 3.08
N LEU A 2 -13.93 -11.40 4.31
CA LEU A 2 -14.35 -12.14 5.52
C LEU A 2 -15.88 -12.20 5.69
N LEU A 3 -16.59 -11.12 5.34
CA LEU A 3 -18.05 -11.09 5.27
C LEU A 3 -18.62 -12.03 4.20
N ASP A 4 -17.90 -12.19 3.07
CA ASP A 4 -18.31 -13.08 1.97
C ASP A 4 -18.00 -14.55 2.28
N SER A 5 -17.15 -14.82 3.27
CA SER A 5 -16.76 -16.15 3.74
C SER A 5 -17.41 -16.54 5.08
N ASP A 6 -18.49 -15.85 5.49
CA ASP A 6 -19.22 -16.07 6.75
C ASP A 6 -18.31 -16.15 8.00
N SER A 7 -17.21 -15.39 7.99
CA SER A 7 -16.22 -15.37 9.07
C SER A 7 -16.51 -14.23 10.04
N ASP A 8 -16.26 -14.45 11.33
CA ASP A 8 -16.39 -13.41 12.35
C ASP A 8 -15.41 -12.25 12.07
N VAL A 9 -15.93 -11.02 12.06
CA VAL A 9 -15.14 -9.81 11.80
C VAL A 9 -15.15 -8.91 13.04
N VAL A 10 -13.97 -8.48 13.46
CA VAL A 10 -13.78 -7.48 14.51
C VAL A 10 -13.08 -6.27 13.91
N ILE A 11 -13.61 -5.07 14.14
CA ILE A 11 -12.94 -3.82 13.78
C ILE A 11 -12.01 -3.43 14.94
N PRO A 12 -10.68 -3.48 14.77
CA PRO A 12 -9.75 -3.15 15.83
C PRO A 12 -9.60 -1.63 16.01
N GLY A 13 -9.11 -1.22 17.17
CA GLY A 13 -8.58 0.14 17.35
C GLY A 13 -7.27 0.34 16.58
N VAL A 14 -6.89 1.60 16.34
CA VAL A 14 -5.66 1.97 15.62
C VAL A 14 -4.68 2.70 16.55
N ALA A 15 -3.39 2.46 16.36
CA ALA A 15 -2.35 3.22 17.04
C ALA A 15 -2.29 4.65 16.47
N ALA A 16 -1.86 5.61 17.30
CA ALA A 16 -1.66 6.98 16.83
C ALA A 16 -0.52 7.03 15.79
N PRO A 17 -0.69 7.72 14.65
CA PRO A 17 0.35 7.86 13.65
C PRO A 17 1.46 8.81 14.13
N GLN A 18 2.65 8.69 13.56
CA GLN A 18 3.70 9.68 13.72
C GLN A 18 3.32 10.96 12.96
N SER A 19 3.32 12.10 13.64
CA SER A 19 2.90 13.39 13.07
C SER A 19 3.99 14.45 13.01
N SER A 20 5.21 14.13 13.45
CA SER A 20 6.37 15.03 13.45
C SER A 20 7.55 14.37 12.75
N PHE A 21 8.24 15.16 11.94
CA PHE A 21 9.37 14.76 11.12
C PHE A 21 10.42 15.87 11.11
N GLU A 22 11.69 15.50 11.07
CA GLU A 22 12.83 16.43 11.03
C GLU A 22 12.99 17.07 9.66
N ASP A 23 12.64 16.36 8.59
CA ASP A 23 12.72 16.84 7.22
C ASP A 23 11.63 16.24 6.30
N VAL A 24 11.69 16.60 5.02
CA VAL A 24 10.76 16.16 3.97
C VAL A 24 11.01 14.72 3.49
N VAL A 25 12.18 14.13 3.77
CA VAL A 25 12.54 12.76 3.39
C VAL A 25 12.01 11.76 4.41
N GLU A 26 12.07 12.06 5.70
CA GLU A 26 11.62 11.18 6.77
C GLU A 26 10.21 10.60 6.59
N PRO A 27 9.15 11.39 6.29
CA PRO A 27 7.81 10.84 6.12
C PRO A 27 7.72 9.86 4.94
N ILE A 28 8.45 10.12 3.85
CA ILE A 28 8.48 9.25 2.68
C ILE A 28 9.25 7.96 2.97
N SER A 29 10.35 8.06 3.72
CA SER A 29 11.11 6.89 4.17
C SER A 29 10.29 6.00 5.11
N LEU A 30 9.54 6.62 6.03
CA LEU A 30 8.61 5.92 6.91
C LEU A 30 7.49 5.24 6.12
N ALA A 31 6.91 5.91 5.12
CA ALA A 31 5.89 5.33 4.25
C ALA A 31 6.44 4.11 3.48
N LEU A 32 7.62 4.22 2.85
CA LEU A 32 8.25 3.10 2.14
C LEU A 32 8.51 1.90 3.07
N THR A 33 8.91 2.16 4.31
CA THR A 33 9.13 1.12 5.31
C THR A 33 7.82 0.40 5.68
N GLN A 34 6.73 1.16 5.82
CA GLN A 34 5.39 0.61 6.03
C GLN A 34 4.95 -0.25 4.83
N GLU A 35 5.11 0.24 3.60
CA GLU A 35 4.71 -0.52 2.40
C GLU A 35 5.46 -1.86 2.26
N ARG A 36 6.77 -1.87 2.56
CA ARG A 36 7.54 -3.11 2.59
C ARG A 36 7.03 -4.07 3.64
N ARG A 37 6.67 -3.58 4.83
CA ARG A 37 6.08 -4.39 5.90
C ARG A 37 4.71 -4.94 5.48
N VAL A 38 3.87 -4.15 4.83
CA VAL A 38 2.56 -4.61 4.32
C VAL A 38 2.78 -5.70 3.26
N THR A 39 3.75 -5.51 2.36
CA THR A 39 4.14 -6.51 1.36
C THR A 39 4.55 -7.84 2.01
N GLU A 40 5.37 -7.79 3.07
CA GLU A 40 5.75 -8.98 3.84
C GLU A 40 4.53 -9.68 4.46
N GLN A 41 3.59 -8.91 5.03
CA GLN A 41 2.37 -9.43 5.62
C GLN A 41 1.46 -10.10 4.59
N ILE A 42 1.27 -9.46 3.42
CA ILE A 42 0.50 -10.00 2.29
C ILE A 42 1.12 -11.31 1.77
N ASN A 43 2.44 -11.35 1.61
CA ASN A 43 3.14 -12.58 1.20
C ASN A 43 3.00 -13.69 2.24
N ALA A 44 3.03 -13.37 3.53
CA ALA A 44 2.81 -14.34 4.60
C ALA A 44 1.39 -14.92 4.60
N LEU A 45 0.38 -14.10 4.28
CA LEU A 45 -1.01 -14.56 4.09
C LEU A 45 -1.12 -15.52 2.91
N ALA A 46 -0.55 -15.17 1.75
CA ALA A 46 -0.56 -16.03 0.57
C ALA A 46 0.17 -17.37 0.82
N ALA A 47 1.32 -17.34 1.50
CA ALA A 47 2.06 -18.54 1.86
C ALA A 47 1.27 -19.43 2.83
N THR A 48 0.54 -18.83 3.78
CA THR A 48 -0.32 -19.55 4.73
C THR A 48 -1.50 -20.20 4.01
N ALA A 49 -2.20 -19.46 3.15
CA ALA A 49 -3.30 -19.97 2.35
C ALA A 49 -2.86 -21.18 1.49
N ARG A 50 -1.72 -21.05 0.79
CA ARG A 50 -1.14 -22.15 0.00
C ARG A 50 -0.81 -23.38 0.86
N ARG A 51 -0.18 -23.17 2.01
CA ARG A 51 0.21 -24.25 2.94
C ARG A 51 -1.01 -25.01 3.48
N GLU A 52 -2.12 -24.32 3.66
CA GLU A 52 -3.36 -24.88 4.22
C GLU A 52 -4.32 -25.39 3.13
N GLY A 53 -3.97 -25.21 1.85
CA GLY A 53 -4.82 -25.59 0.72
C GLY A 53 -6.05 -24.70 0.54
N ASP A 54 -6.05 -23.50 1.12
CA ASP A 54 -7.10 -22.50 0.97
C ASP A 54 -6.87 -21.69 -0.32
N TYR A 55 -7.29 -22.26 -1.45
CA TYR A 55 -7.14 -21.64 -2.75
C TYR A 55 -8.00 -20.37 -2.92
N ALA A 56 -9.09 -20.23 -2.16
CA ALA A 56 -9.93 -19.05 -2.23
C ALA A 56 -9.22 -17.84 -1.60
N SER A 57 -8.62 -18.01 -0.41
CA SER A 57 -7.77 -17.00 0.21
C SER A 57 -6.53 -16.72 -0.62
N GLU A 58 -5.91 -17.77 -1.19
CA GLU A 58 -4.73 -17.60 -2.04
C GLU A 58 -5.05 -16.72 -3.26
N GLN A 59 -6.17 -16.97 -3.94
CA GLN A 59 -6.63 -16.17 -5.08
C GLN A 59 -6.98 -14.73 -4.66
N PHE A 60 -7.67 -14.55 -3.54
CA PHE A 60 -8.04 -13.23 -3.02
C PHE A 60 -6.81 -12.35 -2.76
N VAL A 61 -5.76 -12.91 -2.17
CA VAL A 61 -4.54 -12.17 -1.82
C VAL A 61 -3.69 -11.81 -3.05
N GLN A 62 -3.86 -12.48 -4.21
CA GLN A 62 -3.07 -12.18 -5.41
C GLN A 62 -3.23 -10.74 -5.91
N TRP A 63 -4.42 -10.15 -5.80
CA TRP A 63 -4.61 -8.75 -6.20
C TRP A 63 -3.76 -7.82 -5.33
N PHE A 64 -3.75 -8.03 -4.00
CA PHE A 64 -2.92 -7.25 -3.09
C PHE A 64 -1.42 -7.44 -3.36
N ILE A 65 -0.97 -8.63 -3.76
CA ILE A 65 0.43 -8.84 -4.17
C ILE A 65 0.78 -7.96 -5.36
N LYS A 66 -0.10 -7.89 -6.37
CA LYS A 66 0.09 -7.02 -7.54
C LYS A 66 0.18 -5.56 -7.10
N GLU A 67 -0.77 -5.08 -6.31
CA GLU A 67 -0.78 -3.68 -5.88
C GLU A 67 0.44 -3.30 -5.05
N GLN A 68 0.88 -4.14 -4.11
CA GLN A 68 2.05 -3.82 -3.32
C GLN A 68 3.34 -3.71 -4.17
N ILE A 69 3.43 -4.38 -5.32
CA ILE A 69 4.57 -4.21 -6.25
C ILE A 69 4.55 -2.79 -6.83
N GLU A 70 3.39 -2.31 -7.25
CA GLU A 70 3.20 -0.97 -7.81
C GLU A 70 3.41 0.12 -6.75
N GLU A 71 2.86 -0.06 -5.55
CA GLU A 71 3.01 0.88 -4.42
C GLU A 71 4.46 0.99 -3.95
N VAL A 72 5.17 -0.15 -3.77
CA VAL A 72 6.58 -0.13 -3.35
C VAL A 72 7.48 0.49 -4.41
N ALA A 73 7.21 0.25 -5.70
CA ALA A 73 7.96 0.87 -6.80
C ALA A 73 7.78 2.39 -6.79
N THR A 74 6.52 2.84 -6.74
CA THR A 74 6.15 4.26 -6.71
C THR A 74 6.76 4.98 -5.51
N MET A 75 6.63 4.40 -4.31
CA MET A 75 7.19 5.00 -3.10
C MET A 75 8.73 5.01 -3.11
N SER A 76 9.36 4.00 -3.72
CA SER A 76 10.81 3.97 -3.93
C SER A 76 11.29 5.07 -4.87
N ASP A 77 10.55 5.34 -5.95
CA ASP A 77 10.86 6.41 -6.89
C ASP A 77 10.66 7.79 -6.26
N LEU A 78 9.57 7.98 -5.53
CA LEU A 78 9.34 9.22 -4.77
C LEU A 78 10.47 9.49 -3.78
N LEU A 79 10.90 8.47 -3.01
CA LEU A 79 12.02 8.62 -2.08
C LEU A 79 13.30 9.05 -2.80
N ARG A 80 13.60 8.49 -3.98
CA ARG A 80 14.77 8.89 -4.79
C ARG A 80 14.67 10.34 -5.27
N VAL A 81 13.48 10.83 -5.61
CA VAL A 81 13.28 12.22 -6.04
C VAL A 81 13.46 13.16 -4.86
N VAL A 82 12.74 12.92 -3.76
CA VAL A 82 12.79 13.77 -2.56
C VAL A 82 14.20 13.83 -1.98
N SER A 83 14.91 12.70 -1.94
CA SER A 83 16.31 12.66 -1.46
C SER A 83 17.26 13.50 -2.33
N ARG A 84 17.02 13.59 -3.65
CA ARG A 84 17.83 14.40 -4.57
C ARG A 84 17.47 15.89 -4.53
N SER A 85 16.22 16.19 -4.21
CA SER A 85 15.65 17.54 -4.26
C SER A 85 15.37 18.14 -2.88
N GLN A 86 16.05 17.67 -1.81
CA GLN A 86 15.82 18.18 -0.44
C GLN A 86 15.90 19.71 -0.33
N GLY A 87 16.78 20.35 -1.10
CA GLY A 87 16.94 21.81 -1.12
C GLY A 87 15.99 22.56 -2.06
N ASP A 88 15.17 21.85 -2.83
CA ASP A 88 14.23 22.42 -3.80
C ASP A 88 12.86 21.72 -3.71
N PRO A 89 12.00 22.12 -2.76
CA PRO A 89 10.68 21.54 -2.59
C PRO A 89 9.77 21.70 -3.83
N MET A 90 9.98 22.74 -4.64
CA MET A 90 9.16 22.93 -5.85
C MET A 90 9.40 21.82 -6.88
N ALA A 91 10.65 21.37 -7.01
CA ALA A 91 10.96 20.23 -7.88
C ALA A 91 10.30 18.91 -7.42
N ILE A 92 10.00 18.78 -6.13
CA ILE A 92 9.26 17.63 -5.58
C ILE A 92 7.78 17.73 -5.96
N GLU A 93 7.16 18.90 -5.78
CA GLU A 93 5.76 19.15 -6.17
C GLU A 93 5.54 18.94 -7.67
N ASP A 94 6.45 19.45 -8.51
CA ASP A 94 6.39 19.26 -9.96
C ASP A 94 6.49 17.78 -10.38
N TYR A 95 7.24 16.97 -9.62
CA TYR A 95 7.28 15.52 -9.81
C TYR A 95 5.93 14.88 -9.44
N LEU A 96 5.37 15.22 -8.27
CA LEU A 96 4.10 14.65 -7.81
C LEU A 96 2.96 14.91 -8.79
N VAL A 97 2.84 16.14 -9.30
CA VAL A 97 1.80 16.51 -10.27
C VAL A 97 1.92 15.72 -11.58
N ARG A 98 3.15 15.41 -12.01
CA ARG A 98 3.39 14.68 -13.25
C ARG A 98 3.13 13.18 -13.11
N GLU A 99 3.57 12.57 -12.02
CA GLU A 99 3.50 11.11 -11.83
C GLU A 99 2.17 10.65 -11.21
N HIS A 100 1.43 11.54 -10.52
CA HIS A 100 0.11 11.28 -9.97
C HIS A 100 -0.96 12.22 -10.55
N PRO A 101 -1.22 12.17 -11.88
CA PRO A 101 -2.31 12.95 -12.46
C PRO A 101 -3.64 12.51 -11.83
N ALA A 102 -4.50 13.47 -11.48
CA ALA A 102 -5.78 13.19 -10.85
C ALA A 102 -6.63 12.23 -11.70
N GLY A 103 -6.94 11.05 -11.14
CA GLY A 103 -7.81 10.06 -11.76
C GLY A 103 -7.09 8.75 -12.09
N GLU A 104 -6.79 7.97 -11.07
CA GLU A 104 -6.37 6.57 -11.23
C GLU A 104 -7.60 5.74 -11.65
N ALA A 105 -7.50 5.01 -12.76
CA ALA A 105 -8.59 4.20 -13.25
C ALA A 105 -8.87 3.04 -12.29
N SER A 106 -10.14 2.80 -11.94
CA SER A 106 -10.54 1.65 -11.13
C SER A 106 -10.05 0.34 -11.76
N ASP A 107 -9.18 -0.40 -11.07
CA ASP A 107 -8.77 -1.74 -11.49
C ASP A 107 -10.01 -2.67 -11.43
N PRO A 108 -10.46 -3.24 -12.57
CA PRO A 108 -11.62 -4.12 -12.61
C PRO A 108 -11.40 -5.46 -11.89
N THR A 109 -10.17 -5.78 -11.54
CA THR A 109 -9.80 -6.98 -10.78
C THR A 109 -9.76 -6.74 -9.27
N ALA A 110 -9.95 -5.49 -8.82
CA ALA A 110 -9.96 -5.15 -7.42
C ALA A 110 -11.11 -5.83 -6.67
N PRO A 111 -10.84 -6.43 -5.51
CA PRO A 111 -11.89 -6.98 -4.67
C PRO A 111 -12.80 -5.86 -4.15
N ARG A 112 -14.09 -6.18 -3.95
CA ARG A 112 -15.07 -5.19 -3.47
C ARG A 112 -14.75 -4.76 -2.03
N PRO A 113 -14.55 -3.45 -1.77
CA PRO A 113 -14.43 -2.94 -0.41
C PRO A 113 -15.80 -3.00 0.29
N ALA A 114 -15.81 -3.36 1.58
CA ALA A 114 -17.03 -3.35 2.36
C ALA A 114 -17.58 -1.91 2.48
N GLY A 115 -18.82 -1.69 2.04
CA GLY A 115 -19.46 -0.37 2.03
C GLY A 115 -19.20 0.47 0.77
N GLY A 116 -18.44 -0.03 -0.21
CA GLY A 116 -18.32 0.60 -1.53
C GLY A 116 -19.56 0.35 -2.38
N GLY A 117 -20.30 1.41 -2.72
CA GLY A 117 -21.38 1.41 -3.71
C GLY A 117 -20.89 1.84 -5.08
#